data_AF-A0AA89Q6K8-F1
#
_entry.id   AF-A0AA89Q6K8-F1
#
_cell.length_a   1.000
_cell.length_b   1.000
_cell.length_c   1.000
_cell.angle_alpha   90.00
_cell.angle_beta   90.00
_cell.angle_gamma   90.00
#
_symmetry.space_group_name_H-M   'P 1'
#
loop_
_entity.id
_entity.type
_entity.pdbx_description
1 polymer ?
#
loop_
_entity_poly.entity_id
_entity_poly.type
_entity_poly.pdbx_seq_one_letter_code
_entity_poly.pdbx_strand_id
1 'polypeptide(L)' 'MTSPVIEAMGYRLIEENCSVYSDGPDATWSPADQKSYAKWQRKLGFGGADADGIPGRTSWNKLRVPAVYE' A
#
# COMPACT_ATOMS: atom_id res chain seq x y z
N MET A 1 10.09 13.94 -2.86
CA MET A 1 8.69 14.40 -2.72
C MET A 1 8.06 13.49 -1.70
N THR A 2 7.64 14.04 -0.57
CA THR A 2 6.89 13.33 0.47
C THR A 2 5.40 13.56 0.23
N SER A 3 4.59 12.52 0.33
CA SER A 3 3.13 12.60 0.20
C SER A 3 2.46 11.93 1.40
N PRO A 4 1.54 12.63 2.09
CA PRO A 4 0.80 12.06 3.21
C PRO A 4 -0.06 10.87 2.79
N VAL A 5 -0.40 10.76 1.50
CA VAL A 5 -1.17 9.64 0.94
C VAL A 5 -0.40 8.33 1.03
N ILE A 6 0.93 8.39 0.82
CA ILE A 6 1.81 7.22 0.86
C ILE A 6 1.92 6.70 2.30
N GLU A 7 2.11 7.60 3.25
CA GLU A 7 2.16 7.26 4.67
C GLU A 7 0.83 6.64 5.14
N ALA A 8 -0.31 7.28 4.81
CA ALA A 8 -1.64 6.77 5.15
C ALA A 8 -1.90 5.39 4.53
N MET A 9 -1.48 5.17 3.29
CA MET A 9 -1.55 3.86 2.63
C MET A 9 -0.71 2.83 3.39
N GLY A 10 0.51 3.17 3.78
CA GLY A 10 1.37 2.27 4.54
C GLY A 10 0.77 1.82 5.86
N TYR A 11 0.09 2.72 6.59
CA TYR A 11 -0.64 2.35 7.79
C TYR A 11 -1.79 1.37 7.51
N ARG A 12 -2.56 1.57 6.42
CA ARG A 12 -3.60 0.60 6.02
C ARG A 12 -3.01 -0.77 5.69
N LEU A 13 -1.84 -0.81 5.05
CA LEU A 13 -1.16 -2.08 4.74
C LEU A 13 -0.71 -2.82 6.01
N ILE A 14 -0.34 -2.09 7.07
CA ILE A 14 -0.07 -2.67 8.40
C ILE A 14 -1.35 -3.28 8.98
N GLU A 15 -2.45 -2.54 9.00
CA GLU A 15 -3.74 -3.05 9.52
C GLU A 15 -4.22 -4.28 8.76
N GLU A 16 -4.01 -4.31 7.43
CA GLU A 16 -4.33 -5.45 6.59
C GLU A 16 -3.35 -6.63 6.72
N ASN A 17 -2.35 -6.54 7.61
CA ASN A 17 -1.29 -7.54 7.80
C ASN A 17 -0.52 -7.85 6.50
N CYS A 18 -0.43 -6.86 5.62
CA CYS A 18 0.24 -6.95 4.33
C CYS A 18 1.56 -6.18 4.29
N SER A 19 1.96 -5.54 5.40
CA SER A 19 3.20 -4.78 5.47
C SER A 19 4.47 -5.64 5.50
N VAL A 20 5.59 -5.01 5.15
CA VAL A 20 6.96 -5.50 5.40
C VAL A 20 7.83 -4.43 6.09
N TYR A 21 7.22 -3.38 6.63
CA TYR A 21 7.96 -2.32 7.30
C TYR A 21 8.62 -2.82 8.58
N SER A 22 9.86 -2.39 8.82
CA SER A 22 10.57 -2.65 10.08
C SER A 22 10.22 -1.60 11.13
N ASP A 23 10.25 -0.32 10.75
CA ASP A 23 10.06 0.83 11.66
C ASP A 23 8.74 1.58 11.42
N GLY A 24 7.96 1.16 10.41
CA GLY A 24 6.72 1.82 9.97
C GLY A 24 6.84 2.41 8.56
N PRO A 25 5.72 2.90 8.01
CA PRO A 25 5.70 3.57 6.71
C PRO A 25 6.20 5.00 6.84
N ASP A 26 6.76 5.53 5.76
CA ASP A 26 7.09 6.95 5.64
C ASP A 26 6.23 7.61 4.55
N ALA A 27 6.34 8.93 4.42
CA ALA A 27 5.65 9.67 3.39
C ALA A 27 6.29 9.52 1.99
N THR A 28 7.25 8.61 1.80
CA THR A 28 8.00 8.48 0.54
C THR A 28 7.79 7.09 -0.04
N TRP A 29 7.53 6.99 -1.35
CA TRP A 29 7.40 5.66 -1.94
C TRP A 29 8.73 4.91 -1.91
N SER A 30 8.73 3.74 -1.27
CA SER A 30 9.91 2.90 -1.10
C SER A 30 9.70 1.48 -1.65
N PRO A 31 10.77 0.67 -1.78
CA PRO A 31 10.62 -0.75 -2.10
C PRO A 31 9.83 -1.54 -1.05
N ALA A 32 9.74 -1.06 0.20
CA ALA A 32 8.92 -1.68 1.23
C ALA A 32 7.42 -1.47 0.95
N ASP A 33 7.03 -0.29 0.47
CA ASP A 33 5.64 0.00 0.04
C ASP A 33 5.23 -0.90 -1.11
N GLN A 34 6.06 -1.00 -2.14
CA GLN A 34 5.77 -1.84 -3.30
C GLN A 34 5.57 -3.31 -2.90
N LYS A 35 6.47 -3.86 -2.06
CA LYS A 35 6.35 -5.24 -1.56
C LYS A 35 5.12 -5.43 -0.69
N SER A 36 4.80 -4.44 0.16
CA SER A 36 3.62 -4.47 1.03
C SER A 36 2.34 -4.44 0.21
N TYR A 37 2.30 -3.61 -0.83
CA TYR A 37 1.16 -3.47 -1.72
C TYR A 37 0.99 -4.72 -2.59
N ALA A 38 2.08 -5.37 -3.03
CA ALA A 38 2.01 -6.64 -3.75
C ALA A 38 1.37 -7.75 -2.89
N LYS A 39 1.70 -7.80 -1.59
CA LYS A 39 1.02 -8.71 -0.64
C LYS A 39 -0.47 -8.39 -0.53
N TRP A 40 -0.82 -7.11 -0.46
CA TRP A 40 -2.22 -6.68 -0.44
C TRP A 40 -2.98 -7.11 -1.71
N GLN A 41 -2.41 -6.89 -2.88
CA GLN A 41 -2.99 -7.36 -4.14
C GLN A 41 -3.20 -8.88 -4.12
N ARG A 42 -2.22 -9.65 -3.66
CA ARG A 42 -2.37 -11.11 -3.50
C ARG A 42 -3.47 -11.48 -2.52
N LYS A 43 -3.60 -10.77 -1.39
CA LYS A 43 -4.69 -10.97 -0.41
C LYS A 43 -6.06 -10.74 -1.02
N LEU A 44 -6.17 -9.79 -1.95
CA LEU A 44 -7.40 -9.53 -2.70
C LEU A 44 -7.69 -10.57 -3.79
N GLY A 45 -6.79 -11.52 -4.04
CA GLY A 45 -6.90 -12.55 -5.07
C GLY A 45 -6.31 -12.16 -6.42
N PHE A 46 -5.61 -11.02 -6.52
CA PHE A 46 -4.85 -10.68 -7.73
C PHE A 46 -3.60 -11.54 -7.85
N GLY A 47 -3.19 -11.87 -9.08
CA GLY A 47 -2.03 -12.70 -9.35
C GLY A 47 -1.33 -12.28 -10.64
N GLY A 48 -0.11 -12.77 -10.84
CA GLY A 48 0.69 -12.41 -12.01
C GLY A 48 0.96 -10.90 -12.08
N ALA A 49 0.69 -10.30 -13.24
CA ALA A 49 0.92 -8.88 -13.49
C ALA A 49 0.02 -7.95 -12.66
N ASP A 50 -1.12 -8.44 -12.15
CA ASP A 50 -2.04 -7.62 -11.35
C ASP A 50 -1.63 -7.50 -9.87
N ALA A 51 -0.58 -8.23 -9.45
CA ALA A 51 0.00 -8.20 -8.10
C ALA A 51 1.48 -7.76 -8.13
N ASP A 52 1.74 -6.72 -8.91
CA ASP A 52 3.05 -6.10 -9.17
C ASP A 52 3.52 -5.13 -8.07
N GLY A 53 2.67 -4.81 -7.09
CA GLY A 53 2.94 -3.85 -6.04
C GLY A 53 2.64 -2.41 -6.43
N ILE A 54 2.04 -2.17 -7.59
CA ILE A 54 1.65 -0.83 -8.03
C ILE A 54 0.17 -0.58 -7.69
N PRO A 55 -0.15 0.57 -7.07
CA PRO A 55 -1.53 0.92 -6.76
C PRO A 55 -2.44 1.05 -8.00
N GLY A 56 -3.24 0.02 -8.24
CA GLY A 56 -4.36 0.05 -9.19
C GLY A 56 -5.65 0.57 -8.53
N ARG A 57 -6.54 1.19 -9.31
CA ARG A 57 -7.80 1.78 -8.80
C ARG A 57 -8.62 0.79 -7.98
N THR A 58 -8.73 -0.48 -8.39
CA THR A 58 -9.52 -1.49 -7.68
C THR A 58 -8.91 -1.89 -6.33
N SER A 59 -7.61 -2.17 -6.30
CA SER A 59 -6.91 -2.53 -5.06
C SER A 59 -6.82 -1.35 -4.10
N TRP A 60 -6.69 -0.13 -4.64
CA TRP A 60 -6.66 1.11 -3.87
C TRP A 60 -7.99 1.38 -3.18
N ASN A 61 -9.10 1.30 -3.93
CA ASN A 61 -10.44 1.51 -3.39
C ASN A 61 -10.78 0.49 -2.28
N LYS A 62 -10.27 -0.75 -2.41
CA LYS A 62 -10.45 -1.79 -1.38
C LYS A 62 -9.61 -1.54 -0.14
N LEU A 63 -8.43 -0.93 -0.26
CA LEU A 63 -7.56 -0.62 0.88
C LEU A 63 -8.16 0.46 1.78
N ARG A 64 -9.10 1.26 1.24
CA ARG A 64 -9.81 2.34 1.95
C ARG A 64 -8.83 3.28 2.65
N VAL A 65 -7.82 3.73 1.90
CA VAL A 65 -6.88 4.74 2.39
C VAL A 65 -7.67 6.00 2.77
N PRO A 66 -7.55 6.49 4.02
CA PRO A 66 -8.27 7.68 4.44
C PRO A 66 -7.87 8.85 3.54
N ALA A 67 -8.85 9.69 3.20
CA ALA A 67 -8.58 10.92 2.48
C ALA A 67 -7.66 11.78 3.36
N VAL A 68 -6.43 11.98 2.92
CA VAL A 68 -5.56 12.99 3.47
C VAL A 68 -5.82 14.27 2.67
N TYR A 69 -6.22 15.32 3.36
CA TYR A 69 -6.38 16.64 2.78
C TYR A 69 -5.03 17.34 2.91
N GLU A 70 -4.49 17.85 1.80
CA GLU A 70 -3.32 18.74 1.78
C GLU A 70 -3.73 20.18 2.07
#